data_AF-A0A6A8AYR7-F1
#
_entry.id   AF-A0A6A8AYR7-F1
#
_cell.length_a   1.000
_cell.length_b   1.000
_cell.length_c   1.000
_cell.angle_alpha   90.00
_cell.angle_beta   90.00
_cell.angle_gamma   90.00
#
_symmetry.space_group_name_H-M   'P 1'
#
loop_
_entity.id
_entity.type
_entity.pdbx_description
1 polymer ?
#
loop_
_entity_poly.entity_id
_entity_poly.type
_entity_poly.pdbx_seq_one_letter_code
_entity_poly.pdbx_strand_id
1 'polypeptide(L)'
;MDDSMIKSEIVYFKEGGAEHTDLTLLLSLKAAKDLGIGKIVVASNTGETGVKAAEKFHASGVKLIVVGHQTGFPVPGKNQFLPENKEA
;
A
#
# COMPACT_ATOMS: atom_id res chain seq x y z
N MET A 1 2.23 2.73 31.68
CA MET A 1 2.35 3.77 30.64
C MET A 1 1.06 4.55 30.69
N ASP A 2 1.12 5.87 30.76
CA ASP A 2 -0.07 6.72 30.81
C ASP A 2 -0.71 6.79 29.41
N ASP A 3 -2.04 6.92 29.35
CA ASP A 3 -2.84 6.96 28.11
C ASP A 3 -2.47 8.13 27.16
N SER A 4 -1.58 9.04 27.56
CA SER A 4 -1.07 10.14 26.75
C SER A 4 0.14 9.78 25.85
N MET A 5 0.73 8.58 26.00
CA MET A 5 1.95 8.21 25.28
C MET A 5 1.73 7.09 24.25
N ILE A 6 1.98 7.40 22.97
CA ILE A 6 2.00 6.41 21.87
C ILE A 6 3.46 6.07 21.54
N LYS A 7 3.80 4.77 21.57
CA LYS A 7 5.08 4.24 21.09
C LYS A 7 4.92 3.67 19.69
N SER A 8 5.83 4.00 18.79
CA SER A 8 5.86 3.48 17.42
C SER A 8 7.25 3.00 17.01
N GLU A 9 7.30 2.13 16.01
CA GLU A 9 8.52 1.65 15.38
C GLU A 9 8.69 2.37 14.03
N ILE A 10 9.93 2.71 13.68
CA ILE A 10 10.29 3.28 12.38
C ILE A 10 11.42 2.47 11.76
N VAL A 11 11.25 2.10 10.49
CA VAL A 11 12.23 1.35 9.71
C VAL A 11 12.75 2.24 8.59
N TYR A 12 14.07 2.33 8.47
CA TYR A 12 14.74 3.09 7.41
C TYR A 12 15.38 2.13 6.40
N PHE A 13 15.01 2.28 5.14
CA PHE A 13 15.75 1.70 4.03
C PHE A 13 16.88 2.65 3.64
N LYS A 14 18.09 2.12 3.41
CA LYS A 14 19.24 2.93 3.02
C LYS A 14 19.08 3.52 1.62
N GLU A 15 18.38 2.80 0.76
CA GLU A 15 18.14 3.15 -0.64
C GLU A 15 16.64 2.97 -0.93
N GLY A 16 16.18 3.54 -2.05
CA GLY A 16 14.82 3.34 -2.53
C GLY A 16 14.78 2.22 -3.57
N GLY A 17 13.67 1.49 -3.65
CA GLY A 17 13.53 0.42 -4.63
C GLY A 17 12.28 -0.44 -4.44
N ALA A 18 11.94 -1.20 -5.49
CA ALA A 18 10.76 -2.07 -5.51
C ALA A 18 10.90 -3.28 -4.56
N GLU A 19 12.13 -3.69 -4.26
CA GLU A 19 12.48 -4.75 -3.32
C GLU A 19 11.98 -4.50 -1.89
N HIS A 20 11.67 -3.25 -1.55
CA HIS A 20 11.14 -2.88 -0.23
C HIS A 20 9.61 -2.97 -0.13
N THR A 21 8.92 -3.23 -1.26
CA THR A 21 7.46 -3.19 -1.32
C THR A 21 6.81 -4.15 -0.34
N ASP A 22 7.22 -5.42 -0.33
CA ASP A 22 6.59 -6.44 0.51
C ASP A 22 6.72 -6.13 2.00
N LEU A 23 7.92 -5.73 2.44
CA LEU A 23 8.16 -5.34 3.82
C LEU A 23 7.41 -4.06 4.19
N THR A 24 7.37 -3.07 3.29
CA THR A 24 6.63 -1.82 3.51
C THR A 24 5.13 -2.09 3.71
N LEU A 25 4.53 -2.98 2.91
CA LEU A 25 3.13 -3.36 3.07
C LEU A 25 2.88 -4.02 4.43
N LEU A 26 3.74 -4.95 4.85
CA LEU A 26 3.61 -5.60 6.16
C LEU A 26 3.75 -4.61 7.33
N LEU A 27 4.73 -3.71 7.27
CA LEU A 27 4.94 -2.67 8.28
C LEU A 27 3.75 -1.69 8.33
N SER A 28 3.21 -1.30 7.17
CA SER A 28 2.04 -0.44 7.09
C SER A 28 0.80 -1.09 7.72
N LEU A 29 0.61 -2.40 7.51
CA LEU A 29 -0.51 -3.13 8.10
C LEU A 29 -0.36 -3.25 9.61
N LYS A 30 0.86 -3.52 10.09
CA LYS A 30 1.15 -3.54 11.53
C LYS A 30 0.83 -2.19 12.16
N ALA A 31 1.35 -1.10 11.58
CA ALA A 31 1.08 0.25 12.07
C ALA A 31 -0.43 0.57 12.06
N ALA A 32 -1.16 0.18 11.01
CA ALA A 32 -2.60 0.38 10.93
C ALA A 32 -3.34 -0.35 12.07
N LYS A 33 -2.95 -1.59 12.38
CA LYS A 33 -3.54 -2.34 13.50
C LYS A 33 -3.22 -1.72 14.85
N ASP A 34 -1.96 -1.36 15.09
CA ASP A 34 -1.50 -0.77 16.34
C ASP A 34 -2.19 0.58 16.63
N LEU A 35 -2.51 1.34 15.57
CA LEU A 35 -3.16 2.65 15.64
C LEU A 35 -4.70 2.60 15.51
N GLY A 36 -5.30 1.41 15.35
CA GLY A 36 -6.75 1.28 15.13
C GLY A 36 -7.27 1.89 13.82
N ILE A 37 -6.43 1.95 12.78
CA ILE A 37 -6.76 2.52 11.48
C ILE A 37 -7.44 1.47 10.59
N GLY A 38 -8.65 1.78 10.11
CA GLY A 38 -9.45 0.89 9.27
C GLY A 38 -9.26 1.04 7.75
N LYS A 39 -8.36 1.91 7.27
CA LYS A 39 -8.16 2.19 5.84
C LYS A 39 -6.68 2.33 5.51
N ILE A 40 -6.22 1.70 4.43
CA ILE A 40 -4.87 1.87 3.89
C ILE A 40 -4.98 2.28 2.42
N VAL A 41 -4.32 3.38 2.07
CA VAL A 41 -4.27 3.90 0.69
C VAL A 41 -2.90 3.55 0.10
N VAL A 42 -2.88 2.89 -1.06
CA VAL A 42 -1.67 2.40 -1.72
C VAL A 42 -1.58 2.99 -3.12
N ALA A 43 -0.46 3.65 -3.42
CA ALA A 43 -0.14 4.06 -4.78
C ALA A 43 0.32 2.84 -5.60
N SER A 44 -0.23 2.65 -6.79
CA SER A 44 0.22 1.59 -7.71
C SER A 44 0.01 1.99 -9.16
N ASN A 45 1.10 2.08 -9.92
CA ASN A 45 1.03 2.52 -11.31
C ASN A 45 0.53 1.42 -12.26
N THR A 46 1.22 0.27 -12.27
CA THR A 46 0.87 -0.90 -13.09
C THR A 46 -0.20 -1.78 -12.43
N GLY A 47 -0.54 -1.50 -11.18
CA GLY A 47 -1.43 -2.30 -10.34
C GLY A 47 -0.71 -3.36 -9.48
N GLU A 48 0.56 -3.66 -9.75
CA GLU A 48 1.29 -4.75 -9.07
C GLU A 48 1.32 -4.59 -7.54
N THR A 49 1.65 -3.40 -7.05
CA THR A 49 1.62 -3.11 -5.60
C THR A 49 0.21 -3.24 -5.01
N GLY A 50 -0.82 -2.90 -5.79
CA GLY A 50 -2.22 -3.05 -5.39
C GLY A 50 -2.59 -4.52 -5.17
N VAL A 51 -2.19 -5.40 -6.10
CA VAL A 51 -2.39 -6.85 -5.98
C VAL A 51 -1.66 -7.40 -4.75
N LYS A 52 -0.37 -7.07 -4.58
CA LYS A 52 0.41 -7.49 -3.39
C LYS A 52 -0.22 -7.01 -2.09
N ALA A 53 -0.77 -5.79 -2.07
CA ALA A 53 -1.47 -5.26 -0.91
C ALA A 53 -2.78 -6.02 -0.64
N ALA A 54 -3.57 -6.30 -1.69
CA ALA A 54 -4.82 -7.04 -1.57
C ALA A 54 -4.58 -8.44 -0.98
N GLU A 55 -3.59 -9.17 -1.50
CA GLU A 55 -3.19 -10.49 -1.00
C GLU A 55 -2.80 -10.45 0.49
N LYS A 56 -1.96 -9.50 0.89
CA LYS A 56 -1.48 -9.42 2.28
C LYS A 56 -2.55 -8.92 3.25
N PHE A 57 -3.48 -8.07 2.78
CA PHE A 57 -4.45 -7.40 3.64
C PHE A 57 -5.81 -8.10 3.68
N HIS A 58 -6.06 -9.10 2.82
CA HIS A 58 -7.36 -9.75 2.64
C HIS A 58 -8.09 -10.17 3.93
N ALA A 59 -7.37 -10.65 4.93
CA ALA A 59 -7.91 -11.12 6.21
C ALA A 59 -7.74 -10.13 7.37
N SER A 60 -7.28 -8.92 7.09
CA SER A 60 -6.91 -7.95 8.13
C SER A 60 -8.04 -7.05 8.61
N GLY A 61 -9.16 -7.00 7.87
CA GLY A 61 -10.29 -6.11 8.15
C GLY A 61 -10.07 -4.65 7.75
N VAL A 62 -8.88 -4.27 7.27
CA VAL A 62 -8.64 -2.92 6.74
C VAL A 62 -9.22 -2.79 5.33
N LYS A 63 -9.79 -1.63 5.03
CA LYS A 63 -10.20 -1.28 3.67
C LYS A 63 -8.99 -0.80 2.87
N LEU A 64 -8.57 -1.60 1.89
CA LEU A 64 -7.56 -1.22 0.91
C LEU A 64 -8.16 -0.29 -0.15
N ILE A 65 -7.45 0.80 -0.46
CA ILE A 65 -7.76 1.74 -1.55
C ILE A 65 -6.53 1.86 -2.44
N VAL A 66 -6.61 1.36 -3.67
CA VAL A 66 -5.50 1.45 -4.64
C VAL A 66 -5.69 2.66 -5.53
N VAL A 67 -4.66 3.50 -5.65
CA VAL A 67 -4.65 4.73 -6.44
C VAL A 67 -3.61 4.63 -7.54
N GLY A 68 -4.06 4.67 -8.78
CA GLY A 68 -3.20 4.71 -9.97
C GLY A 68 -2.92 6.11 -10.48
N HIS A 69 -2.14 6.19 -11.54
CA HIS A 69 -2.01 7.41 -12.32
C HIS A 69 -3.30 7.75 -13.07
N GLN A 70 -3.50 9.04 -13.33
CA GLN A 70 -4.56 9.51 -14.20
C GLN A 70 -4.39 8.93 -15.62
N THR A 71 -5.51 8.60 -16.26
CA THR A 71 -5.49 8.18 -17.67
C THR A 71 -4.94 9.32 -18.53
N GLY A 72 -4.00 9.02 -19.41
CA GLY A 72 -3.32 10.01 -20.24
C GLY A 72 -1.91 10.37 -19.77
N PHE A 73 -1.44 9.87 -18.63
CA PHE A 73 -0.07 10.03 -18.17
C PHE A 73 0.71 8.69 -18.23
N PRO A 74 1.96 8.68 -18.73
CA PRO A 74 2.62 9.75 -19.47
C PRO A 74 2.16 9.83 -20.93
N VAL A 75 1.33 8.88 -21.41
CA VAL A 75 0.86 8.79 -22.79
C VAL A 75 -0.63 9.12 -22.88
N PRO A 76 -1.04 10.11 -23.70
CA PRO A 76 -2.45 10.46 -23.89
C PRO A 76 -3.33 9.26 -24.24
N GLY A 77 -4.50 9.18 -23.61
CA GLY A 77 -5.48 8.11 -23.84
C GLY A 77 -5.10 6.73 -23.28
N LYS A 78 -3.94 6.57 -22.63
CA LYS A 78 -3.53 5.29 -22.03
C LYS A 78 -3.64 5.32 -20.50
N ASN A 79 -4.13 4.22 -19.94
CA ASN A 79 -4.01 3.94 -18.51
C ASN A 79 -2.86 2.92 -18.32
N GLN A 80 -2.10 3.07 -17.24
CA GLN A 80 -0.93 2.23 -16.98
C GLN A 80 -1.23 0.94 -16.23
N PHE A 81 -2.44 0.80 -15.66
CA PHE A 81 -2.86 -0.45 -15.05
C PHE A 81 -2.85 -1.57 -16.09
N LEU A 82 -2.12 -2.63 -15.78
CA LEU A 82 -2.17 -3.84 -16.58
C LEU A 82 -3.54 -4.51 -16.34
N PRO A 83 -4.21 -5.03 -17.39
CA PRO A 83 -5.53 -5.66 -17.26
C PRO A 83 -5.57 -6.74 -16.17
N GLU A 84 -4.55 -7.60 -16.13
CA GLU A 84 -4.40 -8.67 -15.12
C GLU A 84 -4.40 -8.15 -13.68
N ASN A 85 -3.74 -7.03 -13.41
CA ASN A 85 -3.68 -6.44 -12.07
C ASN A 85 -4.95 -5.67 -11.70
N LYS A 86 -5.75 -5.28 -12.69
CA LYS A 86 -7.00 -4.56 -12.48
C LYS A 86 -8.15 -5.50 -12.10
N GLU A 87 -8.10 -6.75 -12.57
CA GLU A 87 -9.13 -7.76 -12.38
C GLU A 87 -8.87 -8.71 -11.19
N ALA A 88 -7.64 -8.72 -10.67
CA ALA A 88 -7.23 -9.47 -9.47
C ALA A 88 -7.89 -8.92 -8.19
#